data_AF-A0A6B2SQI0-F1
#
_entry.id   AF-A0A6B2SQI0-F1
#
_cell.length_a   1.000
_cell.length_b   1.000
_cell.length_c   1.000
_cell.angle_alpha   90.00
_cell.angle_beta   90.00
_cell.angle_gamma   90.00
#
_symmetry.space_group_name_H-M   'P 1'
#
loop_
_entity.id
_entity.type
_entity.pdbx_description
1 polymer ?
#
loop_
_entity_poly.entity_id
_entity_poly.type
_entity_poly.pdbx_seq_one_letter_code
_entity_poly.pdbx_strand_id
1 'polypeptide(L)'
;MVESSGGEPDDGAAEVLDRPLPDGVRRRVVQIVSDGFGGLTLAELPAQLRQYARFTPTRRAKFAANAMAAAVENDTLFRQRIGERLREVQPELAGALDAGAPPPAADPLDVAAAAYVLRPTGWVKLVTAAGEEAQRADAERVDDETRAELERLRDELAAARGQTRAETERLRAE
;
A
#
# COMPACT_ATOMS: atom_id res chain seq x y z
N MET A 1 31.52 -31.38 -14.28
CA MET A 1 30.34 -31.72 -13.46
C MET A 1 30.16 -30.54 -12.54
N VAL A 2 29.17 -29.69 -12.82
CA VAL A 2 28.95 -28.42 -12.09
C VAL A 2 28.10 -28.78 -10.89
N GLU A 3 28.70 -28.80 -9.70
CA GLU A 3 27.96 -28.95 -8.45
C GLU A 3 27.35 -27.60 -8.07
N SER A 4 26.02 -27.58 -8.17
CA SER A 4 25.12 -26.55 -7.68
C SER A 4 25.29 -26.42 -6.16
N SER A 5 25.99 -25.39 -5.70
CA SER A 5 25.98 -25.05 -4.28
C SER A 5 24.65 -24.39 -3.98
N GLY A 6 23.77 -25.14 -3.31
CA GLY A 6 22.49 -24.67 -2.81
C GLY A 6 22.68 -23.45 -1.92
N GLY A 7 21.86 -22.44 -2.15
CA GLY A 7 21.77 -21.29 -1.26
C GLY A 7 21.30 -21.75 0.11
N GLU A 8 22.15 -21.55 1.10
CA GLU A 8 21.83 -21.73 2.51
C GLU A 8 20.65 -20.83 2.89
N PRO A 9 19.74 -21.29 3.77
CA PRO A 9 18.70 -20.44 4.33
C PRO A 9 19.40 -19.40 5.22
N ASP A 10 19.31 -18.13 4.83
CA ASP A 10 19.79 -17.00 5.62
C ASP A 10 19.16 -17.05 7.01
N ASP A 11 20.03 -17.26 7.99
CA ASP A 11 19.71 -17.65 9.35
C ASP A 11 19.21 -16.43 10.13
N GLY A 12 17.89 -16.31 10.28
CA GLY A 12 17.22 -15.71 11.43
C GLY A 12 17.61 -14.29 11.87
N ALA A 13 18.34 -13.52 11.06
CA ALA A 13 18.54 -12.11 11.32
C ALA A 13 17.17 -11.47 11.43
N ALA A 14 16.92 -10.70 12.50
CA ALA A 14 15.66 -9.99 12.67
C ALA A 14 15.44 -9.16 11.42
N GLU A 15 14.52 -9.61 10.56
CA GLU A 15 14.24 -8.93 9.31
C GLU A 15 13.76 -7.51 9.63
N VAL A 16 14.53 -6.52 9.20
CA VAL A 16 14.26 -5.10 9.38
C VAL A 16 14.09 -4.47 8.00
N LEU A 17 13.15 -3.54 7.90
CA LEU A 17 12.95 -2.76 6.69
C LEU A 17 13.85 -1.52 6.76
N ASP A 18 14.84 -1.43 5.88
CA ASP A 18 15.83 -0.34 5.87
C ASP A 18 15.29 0.99 5.29
N ARG A 19 14.11 0.95 4.69
CA ARG A 19 13.43 2.11 4.08
C ARG A 19 12.02 2.29 4.66
N PRO A 20 11.45 3.51 4.60
CA PRO A 20 10.07 3.72 5.00
C PRO A 20 9.10 2.79 4.24
N LEU A 21 8.01 2.44 4.91
CA LEU A 21 6.98 1.59 4.32
C LEU A 21 6.38 2.25 3.06
N PRO A 22 6.34 1.55 1.90
CA PRO A 22 5.75 2.09 0.68
C PRO A 22 4.30 2.56 0.90
N ASP A 23 3.92 3.68 0.30
CA ASP A 23 2.65 4.37 0.56
C ASP A 23 1.40 3.50 0.29
N GLY A 24 1.45 2.63 -0.72
CA GLY A 24 0.40 1.63 -0.99
C GLY A 24 0.25 0.64 0.17
N VAL A 25 1.37 0.06 0.62
CA VAL A 25 1.40 -0.90 1.72
C VAL A 25 1.00 -0.24 3.04
N ARG A 26 1.47 0.98 3.31
CA ARG A 26 1.10 1.76 4.50
C ARG A 26 -0.41 1.95 4.62
N ARG A 27 -1.09 2.26 3.51
CA ARG A 27 -2.56 2.41 3.49
C ARG A 27 -3.26 1.10 3.86
N ARG A 28 -2.81 -0.04 3.30
CA ARG A 28 -3.37 -1.36 3.61
C ARG A 28 -3.09 -1.78 5.06
N VAL A 29 -1.91 -1.50 5.60
CA VAL A 29 -1.60 -1.73 7.02
C VAL A 29 -2.53 -0.94 7.93
N VAL A 30 -2.76 0.35 7.65
CA VAL A 30 -3.71 1.17 8.43
C VAL A 30 -5.12 0.59 8.38
N GLN A 31 -5.54 0.04 7.24
CA GLN A 31 -6.84 -0.62 7.10
C GLN A 31 -6.93 -1.86 8.00
N ILE A 32 -5.95 -2.78 7.91
CA ILE A 32 -5.87 -3.98 8.77
C ILE A 32 -5.93 -3.60 10.25
N VAL A 33 -5.15 -2.58 10.65
CA VAL A 33 -5.12 -2.10 12.03
C VAL A 33 -6.47 -1.54 12.44
N SER A 34 -7.09 -0.72 11.59
CA SER A 34 -8.39 -0.09 11.89
C SER A 34 -9.53 -1.11 12.05
N ASP A 35 -9.48 -2.21 11.29
CA ASP A 35 -10.43 -3.30 11.37
C ASP A 35 -10.19 -4.14 12.64
N GLY A 36 -8.94 -4.51 12.93
CA GLY A 36 -8.55 -5.20 14.17
C GLY A 36 -8.78 -4.35 15.43
N PHE A 37 -8.73 -3.01 15.29
CA PHE A 37 -8.93 -2.05 16.38
C PHE A 37 -10.24 -2.27 17.15
N GLY A 38 -11.32 -2.62 16.43
CA GLY A 38 -12.65 -2.78 17.03
C GLY A 38 -12.75 -3.95 18.01
N GLY A 39 -11.85 -4.93 17.91
CA GLY A 39 -11.80 -6.09 18.79
C GLY A 39 -10.90 -5.93 20.02
N LEU A 40 -10.32 -4.75 20.24
CA LEU A 40 -9.42 -4.47 21.36
C LEU A 40 -10.08 -3.60 22.42
N THR A 41 -9.79 -3.90 23.69
CA THR A 41 -10.17 -3.08 24.83
C THR A 41 -9.27 -1.84 24.96
N LEU A 42 -9.72 -0.81 25.67
CA LEU A 42 -8.90 0.40 25.92
C LEU A 42 -7.56 0.12 26.63
N ALA A 43 -7.50 -0.95 27.43
CA ALA A 43 -6.28 -1.37 28.13
C ALA A 43 -5.25 -1.99 27.18
N GLU A 44 -5.73 -2.66 26.11
CA GLU A 44 -4.87 -3.28 25.09
C GLU A 44 -4.37 -2.28 24.05
N LEU A 45 -4.98 -1.09 24.00
CA LEU A 45 -4.59 -0.03 23.09
C LEU A 45 -3.42 0.82 23.63
N PRO A 46 -2.45 1.14 22.76
CA PRO A 46 -1.45 2.16 23.02
C PRO A 46 -2.09 3.49 23.42
N ALA A 47 -1.47 4.22 24.36
CA ALA A 47 -2.06 5.42 24.95
C ALA A 47 -2.48 6.47 23.92
N GLN A 48 -1.64 6.68 22.90
CA GLN A 48 -1.88 7.62 21.79
C GLN A 48 -3.10 7.25 20.93
N LEU A 49 -3.48 5.97 20.91
CA LEU A 49 -4.58 5.46 20.10
C LEU A 49 -5.93 5.45 20.80
N ARG A 50 -5.97 5.47 22.14
CA ARG A 50 -7.21 5.36 22.93
C ARG A 50 -8.27 6.41 22.57
N GLN A 51 -7.85 7.63 22.23
CA GLN A 51 -8.74 8.71 21.82
C GLN A 51 -9.57 8.40 20.55
N TYR A 52 -9.08 7.49 19.71
CA TYR A 52 -9.72 7.09 18.46
C TYR A 52 -10.63 5.86 18.63
N ALA A 53 -10.69 5.24 19.81
CA ALA A 53 -11.49 4.03 20.03
C ALA A 53 -12.99 4.25 19.81
N ARG A 54 -13.48 5.45 20.07
CA ARG A 54 -14.88 5.84 19.83
C ARG A 54 -15.22 6.08 18.35
N PHE A 55 -14.24 6.09 17.45
CA PHE A 55 -14.48 6.36 16.02
C PHE A 55 -14.89 5.09 15.30
N THR A 56 -15.67 5.23 14.23
CA THR A 56 -15.95 4.12 13.29
C THR A 56 -14.66 3.70 12.56
N PRO A 57 -14.57 2.48 12.00
CA PRO A 57 -13.39 2.04 11.25
C PRO A 57 -12.95 3.04 10.17
N THR A 58 -13.87 3.54 9.36
CA THR A 58 -13.56 4.53 8.32
C THR A 58 -13.00 5.84 8.89
N ARG A 59 -13.54 6.32 10.03
CA ARG A 59 -13.02 7.53 10.69
C ARG A 59 -11.65 7.29 11.32
N ARG A 60 -11.41 6.11 11.88
CA ARG A 60 -10.09 5.73 12.41
C ARG A 60 -9.05 5.69 11.31
N ALA A 61 -9.33 5.00 10.20
CA ALA A 61 -8.44 4.97 9.05
C ALA A 61 -8.13 6.38 8.51
N LYS A 62 -9.09 7.32 8.57
CA LYS A 62 -8.88 8.69 8.13
C LYS A 62 -8.09 9.56 9.11
N PHE A 63 -8.43 9.52 10.40
CA PHE A 63 -7.91 10.49 11.39
C PHE A 63 -6.79 9.94 12.27
N ALA A 64 -6.62 8.62 12.33
CA ALA A 64 -5.62 7.95 13.14
C ALA A 64 -4.54 7.24 12.30
N ALA A 65 -4.54 7.37 10.97
CA ALA A 65 -3.63 6.66 10.06
C ALA A 65 -2.17 6.69 10.52
N ASN A 66 -1.63 7.90 10.74
CA ASN A 66 -0.24 8.08 11.11
C ASN A 66 0.07 7.48 12.49
N ALA A 67 -0.84 7.66 13.45
CA ALA A 67 -0.69 7.11 14.79
C ALA A 67 -0.76 5.57 14.79
N MET A 68 -1.61 4.99 13.93
CA MET A 68 -1.74 3.54 13.75
C MET A 68 -0.49 2.94 13.10
N ALA A 69 0.00 3.56 12.01
CA ALA A 69 1.22 3.13 11.35
C ALA A 69 2.41 3.14 12.32
N ALA A 70 2.60 4.24 13.05
CA ALA A 70 3.65 4.37 14.04
C ALA A 70 3.50 3.37 15.20
N ALA A 71 2.27 3.08 15.64
CA ALA A 71 2.03 2.10 16.70
C ALA A 71 2.41 0.68 16.27
N VAL A 72 2.05 0.24 15.06
CA VAL A 72 2.43 -1.10 14.58
C VAL A 72 3.94 -1.26 14.42
N GLU A 73 4.61 -0.20 14.00
CA GLU A 73 6.06 -0.18 13.84
C GLU A 73 6.78 -0.27 15.21
N ASN A 74 6.37 0.57 16.18
CA ASN A 74 7.12 0.76 17.42
C ASN A 74 6.63 -0.11 18.60
N ASP A 75 5.37 -0.56 18.60
CA ASP A 75 4.79 -1.36 19.67
C ASP A 75 4.57 -2.81 19.21
N THR A 76 5.52 -3.68 19.58
CA THR A 76 5.49 -5.10 19.22
C THR A 76 4.28 -5.83 19.78
N LEU A 77 3.85 -5.51 21.01
CA LEU A 77 2.70 -6.17 21.64
C LEU A 77 1.40 -5.78 20.93
N PHE A 78 1.26 -4.49 20.60
CA PHE A 78 0.13 -4.03 19.80
C PHE A 78 0.10 -4.68 18.41
N ARG A 79 1.24 -4.74 17.71
CA ARG A 79 1.33 -5.44 16.41
C ARG A 79 0.94 -6.92 16.53
N GLN A 80 1.40 -7.62 17.55
CA GLN A 80 1.05 -9.03 17.79
C GLN A 80 -0.46 -9.21 17.97
N ARG A 81 -1.12 -8.37 18.78
CA ARG A 81 -2.57 -8.39 18.93
C ARG A 81 -3.32 -8.15 17.61
N ILE A 82 -2.86 -7.19 16.80
CA ILE A 82 -3.43 -6.98 15.46
C ILE A 82 -3.19 -8.21 14.56
N GLY A 83 -2.02 -8.84 14.66
CA GLY A 83 -1.70 -10.09 13.96
C GLY A 83 -2.60 -11.26 14.36
N GLU A 84 -2.89 -11.42 15.65
CA GLU A 84 -3.85 -12.41 16.15
C GLU A 84 -5.25 -12.17 15.55
N ARG A 85 -5.72 -10.92 15.55
CA ARG A 85 -6.99 -10.56 14.89
C ARG A 85 -6.98 -10.83 13.39
N LEU A 86 -5.87 -10.54 12.72
CA LEU A 86 -5.74 -10.83 11.29
C LEU A 86 -5.80 -12.34 11.02
N ARG A 87 -5.20 -13.17 11.89
CA ARG A 87 -5.27 -14.64 11.80
C ARG A 87 -6.69 -15.16 12.01
N GLU A 88 -7.47 -14.54 12.88
CA GLU A 88 -8.89 -14.89 13.10
C GLU A 88 -9.76 -14.56 11.87
N VAL A 89 -9.53 -13.40 11.25
CA VAL A 89 -10.34 -12.91 10.12
C VAL A 89 -9.92 -13.53 8.79
N GLN A 90 -8.63 -13.80 8.60
CA GLN A 90 -8.05 -14.32 7.35
C GLN A 90 -7.08 -15.48 7.63
N PRO A 91 -7.57 -16.61 8.16
CA PRO A 91 -6.73 -17.73 8.55
C PRO A 91 -5.96 -18.35 7.36
N GLU A 92 -6.59 -18.40 6.18
CA GLU A 92 -5.96 -18.95 4.97
C GLU A 92 -4.78 -18.11 4.49
N LEU A 93 -4.94 -16.78 4.47
CA LEU A 93 -3.85 -15.88 4.10
C LEU A 93 -2.70 -15.94 5.10
N ALA A 94 -3.00 -15.95 6.40
CA ALA A 94 -1.99 -16.04 7.44
C ALA A 94 -1.22 -17.36 7.37
N GLY A 95 -1.92 -18.50 7.19
CA GLY A 95 -1.28 -19.80 7.03
C GLY A 95 -0.43 -19.91 5.77
N ALA A 96 -0.89 -19.33 4.65
CA ALA A 96 -0.13 -19.27 3.41
C ALA A 96 1.16 -18.44 3.55
N LEU A 97 1.09 -17.31 4.28
CA LEU A 97 2.23 -16.46 4.60
C LEU A 97 3.24 -17.17 5.51
N ASP A 98 2.79 -17.86 6.55
CA ASP A 98 3.67 -18.63 7.44
C ASP A 98 4.38 -19.78 6.69
N ALA A 99 3.69 -20.37 5.71
CA ALA A 99 4.26 -21.40 4.84
C ALA A 99 5.21 -20.84 3.75
N GLY A 100 5.38 -19.52 3.67
CA GLY A 100 6.19 -18.87 2.62
C GLY A 100 5.61 -18.99 1.21
N ALA A 101 4.31 -19.29 1.10
CA ALA A 101 3.62 -19.53 -0.16
C ALA A 101 2.40 -18.59 -0.29
N PRO A 102 2.63 -17.26 -0.42
CA PRO A 102 1.52 -16.30 -0.55
C PRO A 102 0.62 -16.65 -1.74
N PRO A 103 -0.72 -16.52 -1.62
CA PRO A 103 -1.63 -16.89 -2.70
C PRO A 103 -1.38 -16.03 -3.96
N PRO A 104 -1.18 -16.63 -5.15
CA PRO A 104 -0.82 -15.88 -6.37
C PRO A 104 -1.94 -14.97 -6.89
N ALA A 105 -3.18 -15.22 -6.48
CA ALA A 105 -4.35 -14.43 -6.88
C ALA A 105 -4.68 -13.28 -5.91
N ALA A 106 -3.96 -13.16 -4.78
CA ALA A 106 -4.18 -12.08 -3.82
C ALA A 106 -3.54 -10.77 -4.32
N ASP A 107 -4.12 -9.63 -3.94
CA ASP A 107 -3.51 -8.32 -4.21
C ASP A 107 -2.12 -8.25 -3.52
N PRO A 108 -1.03 -7.99 -4.26
CA PRO A 108 0.31 -7.89 -3.70
C PRO A 108 0.41 -6.89 -2.53
N LEU A 109 -0.35 -5.79 -2.55
CA LEU A 109 -0.37 -4.81 -1.46
C LEU A 109 -1.01 -5.36 -0.19
N ASP A 110 -2.04 -6.20 -0.31
CA ASP A 110 -2.69 -6.85 0.82
C ASP A 110 -1.79 -7.94 1.42
N VAL A 111 -1.14 -8.74 0.56
CA VAL A 111 -0.14 -9.73 0.98
C VAL A 111 1.02 -9.06 1.72
N ALA A 112 1.56 -7.96 1.18
CA ALA A 112 2.63 -7.20 1.81
C ALA A 112 2.20 -6.59 3.16
N ALA A 113 0.99 -6.05 3.25
CA ALA A 113 0.49 -5.48 4.49
C ALA A 113 0.25 -6.53 5.57
N ALA A 114 -0.29 -7.69 5.20
CA ALA A 114 -0.44 -8.83 6.10
C ALA A 114 0.92 -9.35 6.57
N ALA A 115 1.89 -9.51 5.66
CA ALA A 115 3.26 -9.89 6.00
C ALA A 115 3.93 -8.86 6.92
N TYR A 116 3.68 -7.56 6.71
CA TYR A 116 4.17 -6.51 7.60
C TYR A 116 3.61 -6.63 9.03
N VAL A 117 2.35 -7.02 9.19
CA VAL A 117 1.77 -7.21 10.53
C VAL A 117 2.26 -8.51 11.17
N LEU A 118 2.24 -9.62 10.42
CA LEU A 118 2.49 -10.98 10.94
C LEU A 118 3.98 -11.30 11.13
N ARG A 119 4.87 -10.62 10.41
CA ARG A 119 6.33 -10.85 10.41
C ARG A 119 6.73 -12.33 10.17
N PRO A 120 6.16 -13.04 9.17
CA PRO A 120 6.70 -14.34 8.76
C PRO A 120 8.11 -14.16 8.17
N THR A 121 8.86 -15.25 8.05
CA THR A 121 10.14 -15.23 7.34
C THR A 121 9.94 -14.75 5.89
N GLY A 122 10.79 -13.85 5.42
CA GLY A 122 10.76 -13.22 4.10
C GLY A 122 9.83 -12.02 3.97
N TRP A 123 9.22 -11.52 5.05
CA TRP A 123 8.25 -10.43 4.99
C TRP A 123 8.83 -9.14 4.37
N VAL A 124 10.11 -8.84 4.58
CA VAL A 124 10.75 -7.64 4.01
C VAL A 124 10.77 -7.70 2.49
N LYS A 125 11.00 -8.89 1.92
CA LYS A 125 11.00 -9.10 0.46
C LYS A 125 9.62 -8.88 -0.12
N LEU A 126 8.58 -9.39 0.55
CA LEU A 126 7.18 -9.20 0.12
C LEU A 126 6.79 -7.72 0.11
N VAL A 127 7.12 -6.98 1.18
CA VAL A 127 6.84 -5.54 1.28
C VAL A 127 7.58 -4.74 0.22
N THR A 128 8.85 -5.07 0.00
CA THR A 128 9.72 -4.44 -1.00
C THR A 128 9.18 -4.65 -2.41
N ALA A 129 8.89 -5.89 -2.78
CA ALA A 129 8.40 -6.23 -4.11
C ALA A 129 7.03 -5.58 -4.41
N ALA A 130 6.10 -5.64 -3.47
CA ALA A 130 4.78 -5.01 -3.63
C ALA A 130 4.87 -3.48 -3.72
N GLY A 131 5.78 -2.87 -2.96
CA GLY A 131 6.03 -1.42 -3.04
C GLY A 131 6.57 -0.98 -4.39
N GLU A 132 7.54 -1.71 -4.93
CA GLU A 132 8.14 -1.43 -6.23
C GLU A 132 7.14 -1.63 -7.37
N GLU A 133 6.33 -2.69 -7.31
CA GLU A 133 5.28 -2.93 -8.29
C GLU A 133 4.22 -1.82 -8.26
N ALA A 134 3.74 -1.44 -7.08
CA ALA A 134 2.76 -0.36 -6.96
C ALA A 134 3.30 0.99 -7.43
N GLN A 135 4.59 1.26 -7.20
CA GLN A 135 5.24 2.46 -7.69
C GLN A 135 5.37 2.47 -9.22
N ARG A 136 5.71 1.32 -9.83
CA ARG A 136 5.75 1.20 -11.30
C ARG A 136 4.37 1.42 -11.92
N ALA A 137 3.35 0.75 -11.40
CA ALA A 137 1.98 0.88 -11.90
C ALA A 137 1.44 2.32 -11.78
N ASP A 138 1.80 3.03 -10.69
CA ASP A 138 1.41 4.44 -10.52
C ASP A 138 2.12 5.35 -11.53
N ALA A 139 3.41 5.14 -11.77
CA ALA A 139 4.17 5.89 -12.75
C ALA A 139 3.61 5.71 -14.17
N GLU A 140 3.32 4.47 -14.57
CA GLU A 140 2.70 4.15 -15.87
C GLU A 140 1.35 4.84 -16.03
N ARG A 141 0.49 4.80 -14.99
CA ARG A 141 -0.81 5.47 -15.00
C ARG A 141 -0.68 6.98 -15.14
N VAL A 142 0.24 7.61 -14.40
CA VAL A 142 0.48 9.06 -14.47
C VAL A 142 0.99 9.46 -15.85
N ASP A 143 1.86 8.66 -16.46
CA ASP A 143 2.38 8.91 -17.80
C ASP A 143 1.27 8.82 -18.86
N ASP A 144 0.39 7.83 -18.77
CA ASP A 144 -0.76 7.68 -19.67
C ASP A 144 -1.77 8.83 -19.52
N GLU A 145 -2.11 9.22 -18.29
CA GLU A 145 -2.97 10.37 -18.01
C GLU A 145 -2.36 11.68 -18.55
N THR A 146 -1.06 11.87 -18.36
CA THR A 146 -0.32 13.03 -18.88
C THR A 146 -0.32 13.05 -20.40
N ARG A 147 -0.16 11.89 -21.05
CA ARG A 147 -0.21 11.79 -22.52
C ARG A 147 -1.60 12.14 -23.05
N ALA A 148 -2.66 11.60 -22.46
CA ALA A 148 -4.03 11.89 -22.84
C ALA A 148 -4.38 13.38 -22.66
N GLU A 149 -3.92 13.98 -21.57
CA GLU A 149 -4.06 15.42 -21.31
C GLU A 149 -3.35 16.27 -22.36
N LEU A 150 -2.10 15.92 -22.70
CA LEU A 150 -1.31 16.62 -23.72
C LEU A 150 -1.96 16.53 -25.11
N GLU A 151 -2.53 15.39 -25.47
CA GLU A 151 -3.28 15.22 -26.72
C GLU A 151 -4.52 16.12 -26.74
N ARG A 152 -5.33 16.12 -25.66
CA ARG A 152 -6.50 16.99 -25.56
C ARG A 152 -6.13 18.48 -25.69
N LEU A 153 -5.10 18.93 -24.98
CA LEU A 153 -4.66 20.32 -25.04
C LEU A 153 -4.11 20.71 -26.42
N ARG A 154 -3.48 19.78 -27.15
CA ARG A 154 -3.04 20.01 -28.54
C ARG A 154 -4.22 20.15 -29.49
N ASP A 155 -5.25 19.34 -29.32
CA ASP A 155 -6.46 19.41 -30.14
C ASP A 155 -7.23 20.71 -29.88
N GLU A 156 -7.38 21.11 -28.61
CA GLU A 156 -7.98 22.40 -28.23
C GLU A 156 -7.20 23.58 -28.83
N LEU A 157 -5.86 23.55 -28.78
CA LEU A 157 -5.01 24.57 -29.38
C LEU A 157 -5.14 24.62 -30.91
N ALA A 158 -5.21 23.46 -31.57
CA ALA A 158 -5.40 23.37 -33.01
C ALA A 158 -6.78 23.92 -33.42
N ALA A 159 -7.84 23.59 -32.67
CA ALA A 159 -9.18 24.10 -32.89
C ALA A 159 -9.25 25.63 -32.71
N ALA A 160 -8.69 26.16 -31.62
CA ALA A 160 -8.65 27.61 -31.36
C ALA A 160 -7.89 28.35 -32.47
N ARG A 161 -6.72 27.85 -32.88
CA ARG A 161 -5.95 28.42 -34.00
C ARG A 161 -6.72 28.36 -35.32
N GLY A 162 -7.45 27.27 -35.56
CA GLY A 162 -8.34 27.12 -36.72
C GLY A 162 -9.45 28.17 -36.73
N GLN A 163 -10.11 28.39 -35.59
CA GLN A 163 -11.16 29.40 -35.44
C GLN A 163 -10.63 30.81 -35.70
N THR A 164 -9.49 31.19 -35.10
CA THR A 164 -8.88 32.51 -35.32
C THR A 164 -8.50 32.73 -36.79
N ARG A 165 -7.96 31.72 -37.48
CA ARG A 165 -7.65 31.81 -38.91
C ARG A 165 -8.92 32.02 -39.74
N ALA A 166 -9.95 31.21 -39.50
CA ALA A 166 -11.22 31.30 -40.22
C ALA A 166 -11.97 32.62 -39.96
N GLU A 167 -11.82 33.21 -38.77
CA GLU A 167 -12.36 34.54 -38.46
C GLU A 167 -11.58 35.65 -39.19
N THR A 168 -10.24 35.56 -39.19
CA THR A 168 -9.38 36.52 -39.91
C THR A 168 -9.63 36.50 -41.42
N GLU A 169 -9.84 35.32 -42.00
CA GLU A 169 -10.17 35.17 -43.42
C GLU A 169 -11.54 35.79 -43.76
N ARG A 170 -12.54 35.61 -42.89
CA ARG A 170 -13.85 36.25 -43.05
C ARG A 170 -13.76 37.77 -43.03
N LEU A 171 -13.06 38.35 -42.05
CA LEU A 171 -12.89 39.81 -41.93
C LEU A 171 -12.12 40.44 -43.10
N ARG A 172 -11.32 39.67 -43.86
CA ARG A 172 -10.63 40.17 -45.06
C ARG A 172 -11.47 40.12 -46.34
N ALA A 173 -12.54 39.32 -46.34
CA ALA A 173 -13.42 39.14 -47.48
C ALA A 173 -14.60 40.12 -47.50
N GLU A 174 -14.83 40.84 -46.39
CA GLU A 174 -15.76 41.97 -46.24
C GLU A 174 -15.07 43.30 -46.62
#